data_AF-A0AAD2JHX7-F1
#
_entry.id   AF-A0AAD2JHX7-F1
#
_cell.length_a   1.000
_cell.length_b   1.000
_cell.length_c   1.000
_cell.angle_alpha   90.00
_cell.angle_beta   90.00
_cell.angle_gamma   90.00
#
_symmetry.space_group_name_H-M   'P 1'
#
loop_
_entity.id
_entity.type
_entity.pdbx_description
1 polymer ?
#
loop_
_entity_poly.entity_id
_entity_poly.type
_entity_poly.pdbx_seq_one_letter_code
_entity_poly.pdbx_strand_id
1 'polypeptide(L)'
;MFCINTFSISNFQLAVQALSQELAALRDKDDTVAFSNVTSTVFNEVMTSLDIEQVAAPWQNRPPCPQCDMTFEWGAAKEDNTENRKGYMAYLKELGFPDSVCLFDALNAKELLETDLPPTKPRMKGSIGVVVLAAHNPNISTAKHSILMGIELKKDKNQEQDKIQKQAVLQHCAASRLNHTTGVLTLMTDLNDRWHFYWFKQESRHLMKLEASRSEAVYLIKHFLDDPSENDSFPESFLTRAPWDSILGSMSGEMKSSG
;
A
#
# COMPACT_ATOMS: atom_id res chain seq x y z
N MET A 1 55.52 -14.93 35.68
CA MET A 1 54.64 -15.72 34.82
C MET A 1 53.21 -15.40 35.25
N PHE A 2 52.57 -14.41 34.61
CA PHE A 2 51.20 -14.01 34.92
C PHE A 2 50.28 -14.56 33.83
N CYS A 3 49.53 -15.62 34.15
CA CYS A 3 48.41 -16.07 33.36
C CYS A 3 47.25 -15.10 33.59
N ILE A 4 47.10 -14.10 32.72
CA ILE A 4 45.89 -13.30 32.68
C ILE A 4 44.80 -14.19 32.07
N ASN A 5 43.75 -14.45 32.86
CA ASN A 5 42.57 -15.22 32.52
C ASN A 5 41.96 -14.76 31.18
N THR A 6 42.28 -15.47 30.10
CA THR A 6 41.63 -15.33 28.78
C THR A 6 40.14 -15.68 28.83
N PHE A 7 39.69 -16.35 29.89
CA PHE A 7 38.29 -16.71 30.13
C PHE A 7 37.36 -15.53 30.47
N SER A 8 37.89 -14.33 30.74
CA SER A 8 37.10 -13.17 31.16
C SER A 8 36.69 -12.22 30.02
N ILE A 9 37.46 -12.16 28.93
CA ILE A 9 37.26 -11.16 27.88
C ILE A 9 36.25 -11.64 26.83
N SER A 10 36.34 -12.90 26.39
CA SER A 10 35.39 -13.45 25.41
C SER A 10 33.96 -13.53 25.94
N ASN A 11 33.78 -13.88 27.21
CA ASN A 11 32.46 -13.90 27.83
C ASN A 11 31.87 -12.49 27.98
N PHE A 12 32.71 -11.48 28.24
CA PHE A 12 32.28 -10.09 28.27
C PHE A 12 31.90 -9.58 26.88
N GLN A 13 32.67 -9.91 25.84
CA GLN A 13 32.33 -9.55 24.45
C GLN A 13 31.04 -10.21 23.97
N LEU A 14 30.80 -11.47 24.32
CA LEU A 14 29.54 -12.17 24.02
C LEU A 14 28.35 -11.53 24.74
N ALA A 15 28.52 -11.15 26.02
CA ALA A 15 27.48 -10.45 26.78
C ALA A 15 27.17 -9.06 26.20
N VAL A 16 28.21 -8.31 25.78
CA VAL A 16 28.03 -7.01 25.12
C VAL A 16 27.35 -7.15 23.76
N GLN A 17 27.67 -8.18 22.97
CA GLN A 17 26.97 -8.47 21.72
C GLN A 17 25.51 -8.86 21.95
N ALA A 18 25.23 -9.71 22.93
CA ALA A 18 23.87 -10.11 23.27
C ALA A 18 23.04 -8.91 23.73
N LEU A 19 23.58 -8.05 24.63
CA LEU A 19 22.93 -6.82 25.06
C LEU A 19 22.73 -5.83 23.91
N SER A 20 23.67 -5.73 22.98
CA SER A 20 23.53 -4.86 21.81
C SER A 20 22.43 -5.36 20.86
N GLN A 21 22.31 -6.68 20.68
CA GLN A 21 21.23 -7.28 19.90
C GLN A 21 19.87 -7.11 20.59
N GLU A 22 19.82 -7.26 21.91
CA GLU A 22 18.60 -7.10 22.70
C GLU A 22 18.14 -5.64 22.74
N LEU A 23 19.06 -4.68 22.87
CA LEU A 23 18.80 -3.24 22.73
C LEU A 23 18.33 -2.86 21.32
N ALA A 24 18.90 -3.45 20.27
CA ALA A 24 18.45 -3.25 18.90
C ALA A 24 17.01 -3.78 18.70
N ALA A 25 16.70 -4.97 19.23
CA ALA A 25 15.37 -5.56 19.17
C ALA A 25 14.31 -4.80 19.98
N LEU A 26 14.70 -4.23 21.13
CA LEU A 26 13.81 -3.38 21.93
C LEU A 26 13.52 -2.05 21.23
N ARG A 27 14.53 -1.43 20.62
CA ARG A 27 14.38 -0.19 19.86
C ARG A 27 13.53 -0.39 18.59
N ASP A 28 13.65 -1.52 17.92
CA ASP A 28 12.79 -1.86 16.77
C ASP A 28 11.31 -2.11 17.15
N LYS A 29 11.03 -2.53 18.39
CA LYS A 29 9.65 -2.66 18.89
C LYS A 29 8.99 -1.30 19.18
N ASP A 30 9.75 -0.31 19.64
CA ASP A 30 9.25 1.05 19.85
C ASP A 30 9.06 1.84 18.55
N ASP A 31 9.81 1.49 17.49
CA ASP A 31 9.76 2.16 16.19
C ASP A 31 8.76 1.50 15.20
N THR A 32 7.71 0.82 15.65
CA THR A 32 6.70 0.23 14.74
C THR A 32 5.36 0.98 14.81
N VAL A 33 4.93 1.56 13.69
CA VAL A 33 3.67 2.30 13.58
C VAL A 33 2.63 1.51 12.80
N ALA A 34 1.44 1.37 13.38
CA ALA A 34 0.30 0.80 12.67
C ALA A 34 -0.32 1.84 11.72
N PHE A 35 -0.66 1.45 10.49
CA PHE A 35 -1.30 2.36 9.51
C PHE A 35 -2.53 3.08 10.09
N SER A 36 -3.36 2.37 10.87
CA SER A 36 -4.56 2.93 11.53
C SER A 36 -4.28 4.07 12.52
N ASN A 37 -3.03 4.18 12.99
CA ASN A 37 -2.58 5.13 14.01
C ASN A 37 -1.62 6.18 13.43
N VAL A 38 -1.53 6.30 12.10
CA VAL A 38 -0.63 7.27 11.46
C VAL A 38 -1.01 8.70 11.88
N THR A 39 0.00 9.50 12.23
CA THR A 39 -0.13 10.93 12.51
C THR A 39 0.36 11.75 11.32
N SER A 40 0.02 13.04 11.27
CA SER A 40 0.58 13.96 10.26
C SER A 40 2.12 14.00 10.28
N THR A 41 2.72 13.89 11.46
CA THR A 41 4.18 13.89 11.62
C THR A 41 4.81 12.68 10.93
N VAL A 42 4.34 11.47 11.27
CA VAL A 42 4.85 10.23 10.66
C VAL A 42 4.61 10.24 9.15
N PHE A 43 3.44 10.69 8.71
CA PHE A 43 3.13 10.81 7.29
C PHE A 43 4.11 11.74 6.57
N ASN A 44 4.30 12.96 7.08
CA ASN A 44 5.19 13.94 6.45
C ASN A 44 6.65 13.48 6.46
N GLU A 45 7.10 12.85 7.54
CA GLU A 45 8.45 12.28 7.65
C GLU A 45 8.69 11.22 6.57
N VAL A 46 7.75 10.27 6.42
CA VAL A 46 7.84 9.21 5.40
C VAL A 46 7.82 9.83 3.99
N MET A 47 6.84 10.67 3.68
CA MET A 47 6.72 11.28 2.33
C MET A 47 7.94 12.13 1.97
N THR A 48 8.46 12.92 2.92
CA THR A 48 9.67 13.74 2.71
C THR A 48 10.91 12.87 2.52
N SER A 49 11.06 11.80 3.31
CA SER A 49 12.24 10.93 3.22
C SER A 49 12.31 10.12 1.93
N LEU A 50 11.14 9.75 1.40
CA LEU A 50 10.99 9.08 0.11
C LEU A 50 11.00 10.08 -1.05
N ASP A 51 11.00 11.38 -0.75
CA ASP A 51 10.90 12.47 -1.71
C ASP A 51 9.69 12.29 -2.64
N ILE A 52 8.56 11.85 -2.07
CA ILE A 52 7.32 11.62 -2.79
C ILE A 52 6.44 12.86 -2.70
N GLU A 53 6.05 13.40 -3.84
CA GLU A 53 5.04 14.44 -3.95
C GLU A 53 3.70 13.84 -4.40
N GLN A 54 2.62 14.17 -3.69
CA GLN A 54 1.28 13.77 -4.13
C GLN A 54 0.71 14.82 -5.08
N VAL A 55 0.29 14.38 -6.28
CA VAL A 55 -0.23 15.27 -7.33
C VAL A 55 -1.57 14.77 -7.87
N ALA A 56 -2.43 15.69 -8.32
CA ALA A 56 -3.67 15.32 -8.99
C ALA A 56 -3.38 14.67 -10.35
N ALA A 57 -4.07 13.58 -10.66
CA ALA A 57 -3.91 12.86 -11.92
C ALA A 57 -4.74 13.51 -13.04
N PRO A 58 -4.11 14.01 -14.12
CA PRO A 58 -4.85 14.48 -15.28
C PRO A 58 -5.58 13.33 -15.97
N TRP A 59 -6.79 13.59 -16.44
CA TRP A 59 -7.56 12.68 -17.30
C TRP A 59 -8.27 13.48 -18.39
N GLN A 60 -7.54 13.66 -19.50
CA GLN A 60 -7.94 14.57 -20.57
C GLN A 60 -9.08 13.98 -21.42
N ASN A 61 -8.94 12.71 -21.82
CA ASN A 61 -9.88 12.01 -22.69
C ASN A 61 -10.71 11.04 -21.85
N ARG A 62 -11.76 11.55 -21.19
CA ARG A 62 -12.67 10.68 -20.42
C ARG A 62 -13.57 9.91 -21.39
N PRO A 63 -13.53 8.57 -21.39
CA PRO A 63 -14.42 7.80 -22.22
C PRO A 63 -15.84 7.88 -21.67
N PRO A 64 -16.87 7.65 -22.50
CA PRO A 64 -18.22 7.48 -22.01
C PRO A 64 -18.28 6.31 -21.01
N CYS A 65 -18.43 6.63 -19.73
CA CYS A 65 -18.55 5.62 -18.67
C CYS A 65 -20.03 5.26 -18.51
N PRO A 66 -20.44 3.99 -18.76
CA PRO A 66 -21.82 3.58 -18.53
C PRO A 66 -22.26 3.89 -17.11
N GLN A 67 -23.51 4.33 -16.94
CA GLN A 67 -24.05 4.60 -15.62
C GLN A 67 -24.00 3.33 -14.76
N CYS A 68 -23.43 3.43 -13.58
CA CYS A 68 -23.38 2.36 -12.60
C CYS A 68 -24.47 2.57 -11.54
N ASP A 69 -25.57 1.84 -11.66
CA ASP A 69 -26.70 1.89 -10.72
C ASP A 69 -26.48 1.05 -9.45
N MET A 70 -25.34 0.35 -9.35
CA MET A 70 -25.01 -0.41 -8.15
C MET A 70 -24.75 0.52 -6.97
N THR A 71 -25.50 0.34 -5.89
CA THR A 71 -25.31 1.02 -4.61
C THR A 71 -24.94 0.01 -3.53
N PHE A 72 -24.10 0.42 -2.58
CA PHE A 72 -23.76 -0.44 -1.45
C PHE A 72 -24.37 0.08 -0.16
N GLU A 73 -25.15 -0.76 0.52
CA GLU A 73 -25.71 -0.43 1.83
C GLU A 73 -24.82 -0.98 2.94
N TRP A 74 -24.23 -0.07 3.71
CA TRP A 74 -23.49 -0.44 4.91
C TRP A 74 -24.44 -0.82 6.05
N GLY A 75 -24.26 -1.99 6.64
CA GLY A 75 -24.93 -2.40 7.88
C GLY A 75 -24.50 -1.55 9.08
N ALA A 76 -25.25 -1.58 10.19
CA ALA A 76 -25.04 -0.68 11.33
C ALA A 76 -23.69 -0.90 12.06
N ALA A 77 -23.12 -2.11 12.02
CA ALA A 77 -21.88 -2.46 12.69
C ALA A 77 -20.63 -1.81 12.04
N LYS A 78 -19.43 -2.02 12.62
CA LYS A 78 -18.16 -1.52 12.07
C LYS A 78 -17.88 -2.08 10.67
N GLU A 79 -17.04 -1.36 9.91
CA GLU A 79 -16.65 -1.74 8.53
C GLU A 79 -16.03 -3.14 8.44
N ASP A 80 -15.35 -3.56 9.50
CA ASP A 80 -14.63 -4.83 9.62
C ASP A 80 -15.47 -5.97 10.20
N ASN A 81 -16.78 -5.76 10.44
CA ASN A 81 -17.65 -6.82 10.94
C ASN A 81 -17.99 -7.86 9.85
N THR A 82 -18.27 -9.10 10.26
CA THR A 82 -18.54 -10.23 9.33
C THR A 82 -19.63 -9.96 8.30
N GLU A 83 -20.68 -9.21 8.64
CA GLU A 83 -21.79 -8.92 7.72
C GLU A 83 -21.40 -7.91 6.66
N ASN A 84 -20.83 -6.76 7.04
CA ASN A 84 -20.33 -5.77 6.08
C ASN A 84 -19.25 -6.38 5.19
N ARG A 85 -18.39 -7.25 5.74
CA ARG A 85 -17.40 -8.00 4.96
C ARG A 85 -18.00 -8.87 3.88
N LYS A 86 -19.00 -9.67 4.23
CA LYS A 86 -19.71 -10.50 3.24
C LYS A 86 -20.37 -9.62 2.17
N GLY A 87 -21.00 -8.53 2.61
CA GLY A 87 -21.65 -7.56 1.73
C GLY A 87 -20.68 -6.94 0.72
N TYR A 88 -19.61 -6.29 1.20
CA TYR A 88 -18.68 -5.62 0.30
C TYR A 88 -17.93 -6.61 -0.59
N MET A 89 -17.61 -7.81 -0.11
CA MET A 89 -16.95 -8.82 -0.96
C MET A 89 -17.87 -9.31 -2.07
N ALA A 90 -19.18 -9.41 -1.83
CA ALA A 90 -20.16 -9.71 -2.87
C ALA A 90 -20.25 -8.54 -3.88
N TYR A 91 -20.37 -7.32 -3.37
CA TYR A 91 -20.42 -6.11 -4.20
C TYR A 91 -19.19 -5.97 -5.10
N LEU A 92 -17.98 -6.12 -4.54
CA LEU A 92 -16.73 -6.03 -5.31
C LEU A 92 -16.62 -7.10 -6.40
N LYS A 93 -17.16 -8.31 -6.20
CA LYS A 93 -17.18 -9.36 -7.23
C LYS A 93 -18.08 -8.97 -8.42
N GLU A 94 -19.12 -8.19 -8.18
CA GLU A 94 -20.04 -7.73 -9.22
C GLU A 94 -19.53 -6.50 -9.99
N LEU A 95 -18.48 -5.82 -9.51
CA LEU A 95 -17.87 -4.67 -10.19
C LEU A 95 -17.21 -5.02 -11.53
N GLY A 96 -16.97 -6.31 -11.80
CA GLY A 96 -16.43 -6.79 -13.07
C GLY A 96 -14.91 -6.67 -13.18
N PHE A 97 -14.17 -7.03 -12.13
CA PHE A 97 -12.71 -7.18 -12.24
C PHE A 97 -12.35 -8.16 -13.39
N PRO A 98 -11.19 -7.99 -14.06
CA PRO A 98 -10.72 -8.93 -15.07
C PRO A 98 -10.67 -10.38 -14.57
N ASP A 99 -11.03 -11.35 -15.42
CA ASP A 99 -11.09 -12.77 -15.03
C ASP A 99 -9.75 -13.34 -14.54
N SER A 100 -8.63 -12.71 -14.92
CA SER A 100 -7.27 -13.10 -14.55
C SER A 100 -6.88 -12.74 -13.11
N VAL A 101 -7.75 -12.10 -12.33
CA VAL A 101 -7.43 -11.68 -10.96
C VAL A 101 -8.29 -12.38 -9.91
N CYS A 102 -7.84 -12.36 -8.66
CA CYS A 102 -8.63 -12.80 -7.52
C CYS A 102 -8.75 -11.70 -6.46
N LEU A 103 -9.92 -11.61 -5.83
CA LEU A 103 -10.15 -10.78 -4.66
C LEU A 103 -9.84 -11.57 -3.38
N PHE A 104 -8.95 -11.04 -2.55
CA PHE A 104 -8.57 -11.63 -1.27
C PHE A 104 -8.95 -10.70 -0.12
N ASP A 105 -9.79 -11.20 0.80
CA ASP A 105 -10.16 -10.52 2.04
C ASP A 105 -8.95 -10.50 2.99
N ALA A 106 -8.34 -9.32 3.11
CA ALA A 106 -7.06 -9.13 3.79
C ALA A 106 -7.22 -8.77 5.27
N LEU A 107 -8.45 -8.70 5.81
CA LEU A 107 -8.68 -8.24 7.18
C LEU A 107 -8.00 -9.13 8.23
N ASN A 108 -7.98 -10.44 8.02
CA ASN A 108 -7.35 -11.38 8.94
C ASN A 108 -5.82 -11.46 8.76
N ALA A 109 -5.28 -10.88 7.69
CA ALA A 109 -3.86 -10.85 7.38
C ALA A 109 -3.21 -9.58 7.97
N LYS A 110 -3.17 -9.47 9.30
CA LYS A 110 -2.77 -8.25 10.03
C LYS A 110 -1.34 -7.74 9.73
N GLU A 111 -0.50 -8.58 9.14
CA GLU A 111 0.90 -8.29 8.80
C GLU A 111 1.14 -8.32 7.28
N LEU A 112 0.06 -8.30 6.49
CA LEU A 112 0.14 -8.34 5.02
C LEU A 112 1.02 -7.23 4.48
N LEU A 113 0.85 -6.01 5.01
CA LEU A 113 1.61 -4.82 4.59
C LEU A 113 2.74 -4.47 5.56
N GLU A 114 3.21 -5.42 6.37
CA GLU A 114 4.34 -5.16 7.26
C GLU A 114 5.64 -5.00 6.45
N THR A 115 6.22 -3.81 6.48
CA THR A 115 7.47 -3.51 5.77
C THR A 115 8.15 -2.29 6.37
N ASP A 116 9.45 -2.18 6.14
CA ASP A 116 10.19 -0.96 6.38
C ASP A 116 10.04 -0.07 5.14
N LEU A 117 9.86 1.24 5.34
CA LEU A 117 9.86 2.24 4.27
C LEU A 117 11.20 3.00 4.33
N PRO A 118 12.30 2.41 3.84
CA PRO A 118 13.61 3.06 3.90
C PRO A 118 13.61 4.36 3.09
N PRO A 119 14.41 5.36 3.50
CA PRO A 119 15.42 5.30 4.56
C PRO A 119 14.85 5.47 5.99
N THR A 120 13.55 5.67 6.14
CA THR A 120 12.94 5.97 7.44
C THR A 120 12.64 4.75 8.32
N LYS A 121 12.88 4.94 9.61
CA LYS A 121 12.02 4.40 10.68
C LYS A 121 10.82 5.36 10.82
N PRO A 122 9.62 4.89 11.18
CA PRO A 122 9.30 3.59 11.75
C PRO A 122 9.04 2.47 10.74
N ARG A 123 9.17 1.22 11.19
CA ARG A 123 8.56 0.07 10.52
C ARG A 123 7.05 0.28 10.46
N MET A 124 6.45 0.06 9.30
CA MET A 124 5.01 0.18 9.13
C MET A 124 4.36 -1.19 9.19
N LYS A 125 3.24 -1.31 9.89
CA LYS A 125 2.47 -2.55 9.97
C LYS A 125 0.97 -2.35 9.80
N GLY A 126 0.32 -3.43 9.39
CA GLY A 126 -1.12 -3.53 9.27
C GLY A 126 -1.51 -4.27 8.00
N SER A 127 -2.76 -4.09 7.64
CA SER A 127 -3.35 -4.65 6.43
C SER A 127 -4.11 -3.56 5.68
N ILE A 128 -4.76 -3.97 4.60
CA ILE A 128 -5.73 -3.22 3.81
C ILE A 128 -7.02 -4.05 3.75
N GLY A 129 -8.16 -3.44 3.43
CA GLY A 129 -9.46 -4.13 3.43
C GLY A 129 -9.48 -5.36 2.51
N VAL A 130 -9.17 -5.15 1.24
CA VAL A 130 -9.13 -6.19 0.20
C VAL A 130 -7.88 -6.00 -0.66
N VAL A 131 -7.30 -7.09 -1.16
CA VAL A 131 -6.27 -7.01 -2.21
C VAL A 131 -6.70 -7.79 -3.45
N VAL A 132 -6.31 -7.27 -4.60
CA VAL A 132 -6.48 -7.87 -5.92
C VAL A 132 -5.14 -8.46 -6.34
N LEU A 133 -5.11 -9.74 -6.69
CA LEU A 133 -3.87 -10.48 -6.97
C LEU A 133 -3.89 -11.11 -8.37
N ALA A 134 -2.71 -11.32 -8.94
CA ALA A 134 -2.50 -11.85 -10.30
C ALA A 134 -2.73 -13.37 -10.48
N ALA A 135 -3.30 -14.09 -9.51
CA ALA A 135 -3.42 -15.56 -9.58
C ALA A 135 -4.59 -16.12 -8.78
N HIS A 136 -5.00 -17.34 -9.11
CA HIS A 136 -6.02 -18.08 -8.37
C HIS A 136 -5.36 -18.89 -7.22
N ASN A 137 -5.88 -18.73 -5.99
CA ASN A 137 -5.46 -19.38 -4.72
C ASN A 137 -4.20 -18.84 -4.02
N PRO A 138 -4.21 -17.57 -3.60
CA PRO A 138 -3.18 -17.04 -2.71
C PRO A 138 -3.32 -17.63 -1.29
N ASN A 139 -2.20 -18.06 -0.70
CA ASN A 139 -2.06 -18.04 0.76
C ASN A 139 -1.47 -16.67 1.17
N ILE A 140 -1.53 -16.30 2.46
CA ILE A 140 -1.10 -14.96 2.91
C ILE A 140 0.35 -14.62 2.53
N SER A 141 1.27 -15.60 2.57
CA SER A 141 2.69 -15.36 2.26
C SER A 141 2.93 -15.04 0.78
N THR A 142 2.15 -15.65 -0.12
CA THR A 142 2.17 -15.34 -1.56
C THR A 142 1.40 -14.06 -1.89
N ALA A 143 0.32 -13.78 -1.16
CA ALA A 143 -0.52 -12.59 -1.36
C ALA A 143 0.29 -11.29 -1.22
N LYS A 144 1.19 -11.23 -0.23
CA LYS A 144 2.03 -10.07 0.08
C LYS A 144 2.87 -9.55 -1.11
N HIS A 145 3.31 -10.47 -1.98
CA HIS A 145 4.23 -10.20 -3.09
C HIS A 145 3.56 -10.33 -4.47
N SER A 146 2.23 -10.39 -4.50
CA SER A 146 1.45 -10.52 -5.75
C SER A 146 0.33 -9.49 -5.85
N ILE A 147 0.45 -8.37 -5.14
CA ILE A 147 -0.58 -7.32 -5.07
C ILE A 147 -0.55 -6.51 -6.38
N LEU A 148 -1.68 -6.51 -7.08
CA LEU A 148 -1.92 -5.62 -8.23
C LEU A 148 -2.68 -4.37 -7.80
N MET A 149 -3.64 -4.53 -6.89
CA MET A 149 -4.41 -3.44 -6.32
C MET A 149 -4.69 -3.68 -4.83
N GLY A 150 -4.54 -2.65 -3.99
CA GLY A 150 -5.07 -2.63 -2.63
C GLY A 150 -6.36 -1.81 -2.56
N ILE A 151 -7.38 -2.29 -1.85
CA ILE A 151 -8.67 -1.60 -1.69
C ILE A 151 -8.90 -1.32 -0.20
N GLU A 152 -8.78 -0.05 0.19
CA GLU A 152 -9.09 0.45 1.53
C GLU A 152 -10.56 0.85 1.60
N LEU A 153 -11.32 0.13 2.41
CA LEU A 153 -12.75 0.30 2.59
C LEU A 153 -13.03 1.16 3.81
N LYS A 154 -13.80 2.23 3.64
CA LYS A 154 -14.20 3.14 4.72
C LYS A 154 -15.66 3.46 4.62
N LYS A 155 -16.37 3.46 5.75
CA LYS A 155 -17.77 3.93 5.76
C LYS A 155 -17.88 5.42 5.42
N ASP A 156 -18.97 5.75 4.74
CA ASP A 156 -19.41 7.10 4.34
C ASP A 156 -19.27 8.15 5.45
N LYS A 157 -19.64 7.80 6.69
CA LYS A 157 -19.71 8.69 7.86
C LYS A 157 -18.38 8.98 8.55
N ASN A 158 -17.26 8.51 8.01
CA ASN A 158 -15.97 8.79 8.62
C ASN A 158 -15.56 10.26 8.42
N GLN A 159 -15.60 11.03 9.51
CA GLN A 159 -15.23 12.45 9.54
C GLN A 159 -13.70 12.68 9.50
N GLU A 160 -12.89 11.63 9.70
CA GLU A 160 -11.42 11.70 9.70
C GLU A 160 -10.81 11.55 8.29
N GLN A 161 -11.33 12.30 7.30
CA GLN A 161 -10.93 12.17 5.88
C GLN A 161 -9.41 12.25 5.67
N ASP A 162 -8.77 13.23 6.31
CA ASP A 162 -7.32 13.45 6.21
C ASP A 162 -6.52 12.26 6.75
N LYS A 163 -6.90 11.71 7.92
CA LYS A 163 -6.27 10.53 8.49
C LYS A 163 -6.45 9.30 7.60
N ILE A 164 -7.65 9.12 7.07
CA ILE A 164 -7.97 8.02 6.16
C ILE A 164 -7.15 8.10 4.87
N GLN A 165 -7.01 9.29 4.30
CA GLN A 165 -6.16 9.50 3.13
C GLN A 165 -4.69 9.19 3.43
N LYS A 166 -4.16 9.66 4.56
CA LYS A 166 -2.79 9.35 5.00
C LYS A 166 -2.57 7.85 5.16
N GLN A 167 -3.54 7.15 5.75
CA GLN A 167 -3.51 5.71 5.89
C GLN A 167 -3.43 5.03 4.52
N ALA A 168 -4.32 5.37 3.59
CA ALA A 168 -4.36 4.78 2.25
C ALA A 168 -3.06 5.03 1.45
N VAL A 169 -2.49 6.23 1.56
CA VAL A 169 -1.23 6.57 0.91
C VAL A 169 -0.05 5.77 1.49
N LEU A 170 0.06 5.63 2.82
CA LEU A 170 1.15 4.82 3.38
C LEU A 170 0.96 3.32 3.12
N GLN A 171 -0.28 2.82 3.09
CA GLN A 171 -0.58 1.46 2.62
C GLN A 171 -0.16 1.28 1.16
N HIS A 172 -0.36 2.28 0.30
CA HIS A 172 0.10 2.27 -1.09
C HIS A 172 1.63 2.16 -1.18
N CYS A 173 2.37 2.98 -0.43
CA CYS A 173 3.83 2.89 -0.37
C CYS A 173 4.30 1.51 0.09
N ALA A 174 3.69 0.96 1.14
CA ALA A 174 4.03 -0.36 1.65
C ALA A 174 3.73 -1.48 0.63
N ALA A 175 2.55 -1.46 0.01
CA ALA A 175 2.19 -2.42 -1.02
C ALA A 175 3.14 -2.34 -2.23
N SER A 176 3.47 -1.14 -2.69
CA SER A 176 4.42 -0.91 -3.79
C SER A 176 5.82 -1.43 -3.44
N ARG A 177 6.31 -1.14 -2.22
CA ARG A 177 7.61 -1.64 -1.75
C ARG A 177 7.70 -3.16 -1.75
N LEU A 178 6.63 -3.82 -1.30
CA LEU A 178 6.55 -5.28 -1.25
C LEU A 178 6.43 -5.91 -2.64
N ASN A 179 5.93 -5.16 -3.62
CA ASN A 179 5.71 -5.56 -5.01
C ASN A 179 6.64 -4.75 -5.94
N HIS A 180 7.94 -4.78 -5.64
CA HIS A 180 8.90 -3.79 -6.10
C HIS A 180 9.10 -3.69 -7.62
N THR A 181 8.77 -4.75 -8.36
CA THR A 181 8.82 -4.81 -9.83
C THR A 181 7.47 -4.61 -10.52
N THR A 182 6.40 -4.43 -9.75
CA THR A 182 5.03 -4.28 -10.25
C THR A 182 4.48 -2.91 -9.88
N GLY A 183 3.91 -2.21 -10.86
CA GLY A 183 3.16 -0.99 -10.58
C GLY A 183 1.86 -1.31 -9.84
N VAL A 184 1.79 -0.95 -8.56
CA VAL A 184 0.62 -1.19 -7.70
C VAL A 184 -0.39 -0.06 -7.87
N LEU A 185 -1.67 -0.40 -7.78
CA LEU A 185 -2.78 0.55 -7.67
C LEU A 185 -3.36 0.51 -6.24
N THR A 186 -3.83 1.63 -5.71
CA THR A 186 -4.60 1.63 -4.47
C THR A 186 -5.91 2.38 -4.67
N LEU A 187 -7.01 1.78 -4.23
CA LEU A 187 -8.35 2.35 -4.25
C LEU A 187 -8.83 2.56 -2.82
N MET A 188 -9.20 3.79 -2.48
CA MET A 188 -9.87 4.12 -1.23
C MET A 188 -11.33 4.47 -1.53
N THR A 189 -12.26 3.74 -0.91
CA THR A 189 -13.68 3.86 -1.27
C THR A 189 -14.63 3.56 -0.11
N ASP A 190 -15.80 4.19 -0.17
CA ASP A 190 -16.98 3.84 0.63
C ASP A 190 -18.02 3.03 -0.15
N LEU A 191 -17.65 2.57 -1.36
CA LEU A 191 -18.47 1.84 -2.32
C LEU A 191 -19.67 2.62 -2.86
N ASN A 192 -19.75 3.92 -2.57
CA ASN A 192 -20.84 4.78 -3.03
C ASN A 192 -20.28 6.02 -3.74
N ASP A 193 -19.93 7.05 -2.99
CA ASP A 193 -19.63 8.38 -3.51
C ASP A 193 -18.13 8.67 -3.51
N ARG A 194 -17.36 7.93 -2.71
CA ARG A 194 -15.91 8.11 -2.61
C ARG A 194 -15.18 7.05 -3.42
N TRP A 195 -14.41 7.48 -4.41
CA TRP A 195 -13.53 6.62 -5.20
C TRP A 195 -12.22 7.33 -5.49
N HIS A 196 -11.21 7.11 -4.62
CA HIS A 196 -9.91 7.74 -4.77
C HIS A 196 -8.87 6.71 -5.18
N PHE A 197 -8.25 6.90 -6.33
CA PHE A 197 -7.19 6.05 -6.84
C PHE A 197 -5.82 6.67 -6.57
N TYR A 198 -4.84 5.82 -6.28
CA TYR A 198 -3.44 6.19 -6.07
C TYR A 198 -2.50 5.26 -6.82
N TRP A 199 -1.56 5.82 -7.58
CA TRP A 199 -0.50 5.08 -8.27
C TRP A 199 0.73 5.94 -8.46
N PHE A 200 1.90 5.34 -8.57
CA PHE A 200 3.11 6.07 -8.91
C PHE A 200 3.20 6.35 -10.41
N LYS A 201 3.59 7.57 -10.77
CA LYS A 201 3.85 7.97 -12.15
C LYS A 201 5.24 7.54 -12.58
N GLN A 202 5.35 7.03 -13.80
CA GLN A 202 6.61 6.58 -14.39
C GLN A 202 7.67 7.69 -14.41
N GLU A 203 8.93 7.32 -14.14
CA GLU A 203 10.09 8.23 -14.20
C GLU A 203 9.95 9.50 -13.33
N SER A 204 9.15 9.42 -12.27
CA SER A 204 8.95 10.52 -11.33
C SER A 204 8.77 9.97 -9.91
N ARG A 205 8.93 10.84 -8.92
CA ARG A 205 8.55 10.55 -7.54
C ARG A 205 7.15 11.07 -7.21
N HIS A 206 6.28 11.13 -8.22
CA HIS A 206 4.91 11.60 -8.03
C HIS A 206 3.98 10.43 -7.71
N LEU A 207 3.27 10.57 -6.60
CA LEU A 207 2.10 9.77 -6.29
C LEU A 207 0.86 10.44 -6.89
N MET A 208 0.34 9.87 -7.95
CA MET A 208 -0.87 10.32 -8.62
C MET A 208 -2.08 10.06 -7.73
N LYS A 209 -2.97 11.04 -7.63
CA LYS A 209 -4.29 10.93 -6.96
C LYS A 209 -5.39 11.27 -7.96
N LEU A 210 -6.36 10.38 -8.12
CA LEU A 210 -7.57 10.65 -8.88
C LEU A 210 -8.81 10.47 -8.01
N GLU A 211 -9.66 11.50 -7.95
CA GLU A 211 -11.01 11.39 -7.43
C GLU A 211 -11.94 11.13 -8.62
N ALA A 212 -12.64 10.00 -8.58
CA ALA A 212 -13.50 9.51 -9.65
C ALA A 212 -14.96 9.45 -9.18
N SER A 213 -15.88 9.62 -10.12
CA SER A 213 -17.27 9.19 -9.92
C SER A 213 -17.35 7.66 -9.88
N ARG A 214 -18.49 7.12 -9.42
CA ARG A 214 -18.72 5.66 -9.39
C ARG A 214 -18.57 5.01 -10.76
N SER A 215 -19.19 5.59 -11.79
CA SER A 215 -19.12 5.06 -13.16
C SER A 215 -17.69 5.03 -13.70
N GLU A 216 -16.92 6.09 -13.43
CA GLU A 216 -15.50 6.17 -13.79
C GLU A 216 -14.67 5.15 -13.02
N ALA A 217 -14.92 4.98 -11.72
CA ALA A 217 -14.21 4.00 -10.90
C ALA A 217 -14.46 2.57 -11.39
N VAL A 218 -15.71 2.24 -11.74
CA VAL A 218 -16.06 0.93 -12.32
C VAL A 218 -15.36 0.73 -13.67
N TYR A 219 -15.32 1.76 -14.53
CA TYR A 219 -14.55 1.71 -15.77
C TYR A 219 -13.07 1.42 -15.50
N LEU A 220 -12.44 2.18 -14.61
CA LEU A 220 -11.02 1.99 -14.28
C LEU A 220 -10.74 0.60 -13.68
N ILE A 221 -11.63 0.08 -12.83
CA ILE A 221 -11.52 -1.27 -12.24
C ILE A 221 -11.61 -2.37 -13.28
N LYS A 222 -12.48 -2.22 -14.29
CA LYS A 222 -12.63 -3.21 -15.37
C LYS A 222 -11.39 -3.29 -16.26
N HIS A 223 -10.70 -2.16 -16.40
CA HIS A 223 -9.70 -1.97 -17.43
C HIS A 223 -8.27 -1.75 -16.90
N PHE A 224 -8.01 -1.89 -15.60
CA PHE A 224 -6.69 -1.58 -15.02
C PHE A 224 -5.52 -2.51 -15.44
N LEU A 225 -5.83 -3.56 -16.18
CA LEU A 225 -4.88 -4.51 -16.78
C LEU A 225 -4.90 -4.47 -18.32
N ASP A 226 -5.60 -3.53 -18.93
CA ASP A 226 -5.61 -3.36 -20.38
C ASP A 226 -4.22 -2.94 -20.91
N ASP A 227 -3.98 -3.20 -22.19
CA ASP A 227 -2.74 -2.81 -22.86
C ASP A 227 -2.67 -1.28 -23.02
N PRO A 228 -1.64 -0.60 -22.47
CA PRO A 228 -1.49 0.85 -22.57
C PRO A 228 -1.31 1.35 -24.01
N SER A 229 -0.88 0.50 -24.95
CA SER A 229 -0.66 0.88 -26.36
C SER A 229 -1.96 1.10 -27.13
N GLU A 230 -3.09 0.64 -26.59
CA GLU A 230 -4.36 0.60 -27.31
C GLU A 230 -5.33 1.72 -26.91
N ASN A 231 -5.01 2.54 -25.90
CA ASN A 231 -6.01 3.44 -25.32
C ASN A 231 -5.45 4.70 -24.63
N ASP A 232 -5.76 5.87 -25.18
CA ASP A 232 -5.45 7.20 -24.61
C ASP A 232 -6.53 7.71 -23.63
N SER A 233 -7.58 6.93 -23.40
CA SER A 233 -8.74 7.31 -22.58
C SER A 233 -8.54 7.02 -21.08
N PHE A 234 -7.30 6.87 -20.63
CA PHE A 234 -6.97 6.62 -19.22
C PHE A 234 -6.33 7.85 -18.56
N PRO A 235 -6.45 7.97 -17.23
CA PRO A 235 -5.67 8.95 -16.48
C PRO A 235 -4.17 8.76 -16.71
N GLU A 236 -3.41 9.83 -16.59
CA GLU A 236 -1.97 9.82 -16.85
C GLU A 236 -1.25 8.70 -16.08
N SER A 237 -0.50 7.88 -16.82
CA SER A 237 0.27 6.75 -16.28
C SER A 237 -0.54 5.69 -15.52
N PHE A 238 -1.88 5.63 -15.67
CA PHE A 238 -2.71 4.67 -14.93
C PHE A 238 -2.39 3.21 -15.31
N LEU A 239 -2.27 2.93 -16.61
CA LEU A 239 -1.90 1.61 -17.13
C LEU A 239 -0.38 1.37 -17.11
N THR A 240 0.42 2.43 -17.26
CA THR A 240 1.90 2.40 -17.22
C THR A 240 2.47 2.79 -15.85
N ARG A 241 1.71 2.54 -14.79
CA ARG A 241 2.06 2.91 -13.41
C ARG A 241 3.41 2.32 -12.99
N ALA A 242 4.18 3.14 -12.28
CA ALA A 242 5.57 2.87 -11.98
C ALA A 242 5.72 1.79 -10.89
N PRO A 243 6.60 0.79 -11.08
CA PRO A 243 7.00 -0.10 -10.00
C PRO A 243 7.94 0.64 -9.03
N TRP A 244 7.97 0.20 -7.76
CA TRP A 244 8.76 0.83 -6.71
C TRP A 244 10.24 1.02 -7.07
N ASP A 245 10.85 0.02 -7.72
CA ASP A 245 12.27 0.08 -8.10
C ASP A 245 12.57 1.21 -9.09
N SER A 246 11.60 1.62 -9.91
CA SER A 246 11.79 2.76 -10.84
C SER A 246 11.75 4.12 -10.13
N ILE A 247 11.16 4.19 -8.94
CA ILE A 247 10.99 5.42 -8.15
C ILE A 247 12.22 5.66 -7.26
N LEU A 248 12.75 4.58 -6.67
CA LEU A 248 13.84 4.63 -5.69
C LEU A 248 15.15 3.97 -6.14
N GLY A 249 15.21 3.34 -7.30
CA GLY A 249 16.42 2.68 -7.83
C GLY A 249 17.63 3.62 -7.92
N SER A 250 17.40 4.93 -7.99
CA SER A 250 18.43 5.97 -7.95
C SER A 250 19.11 6.16 -6.59
N MET A 251 18.51 5.74 -5.46
CA MET A 251 19.10 5.92 -4.12
C MET A 251 20.20 4.90 -3.79
N SER A 252 20.26 3.77 -4.50
CA SER A 252 21.29 2.73 -4.28
C SER A 252 22.63 3.03 -4.97
N GLY A 253 22.70 4.05 -5.83
CA GLY A 253 23.90 4.44 -6.57
C GLY A 253 24.86 5.35 -5.80
N GLU A 254 24.38 6.12 -4.83
CA GLU A 254 25.18 7.15 -4.16
C GLU A 254 25.93 6.68 -2.91
N MET A 255 25.74 5.43 -2.46
CA MET A 255 26.47 4.85 -1.33
C MET A 255 27.73 4.04 -1.73
N LYS A 256 28.20 4.14 -2.98
CA LYS A 256 29.39 3.40 -3.46
C LYS A 256 30.58 4.26 -3.88
N SER A 257 30.58 5.57 -3.68
CA SER A 257 31.74 6.43 -3.98
C SER A 257 32.19 7.27 -2.79
N SER A 258 32.60 6.61 -1.73
CA SER A 258 33.49 7.18 -0.71
C SER A 258 34.21 6.04 -0.01
N GLY A 259 35.15 5.45 -0.75
CA GLY A 259 36.19 4.54 -0.28
C GLY A 259 37.51 4.97 -0.91
#